data_AF-A0A756U4N8-F1
#
_entry.id   AF-A0A756U4N8-F1
#
_cell.length_a   1.000
_cell.length_b   1.000
_cell.length_c   1.000
_cell.angle_alpha   90.00
_cell.angle_beta   90.00
_cell.angle_gamma   90.00
#
_symmetry.space_group_name_H-M   'P 1'
#
loop_
_entity.id
_entity.type
_entity.pdbx_description
1 polymer ?
#
loop_
_entity_poly.entity_id
_entity_poly.type
_entity_poly.pdbx_seq_one_letter_code
_entity_poly.pdbx_strand_id
1 'polypeptide(L)' 'MKPELIEILRMRWQRLRIYRRPGSVLVDYRILRNFVRIYQF' A
#
# COMPACT_ATOMS: atom_id res chain seq x y z
N MET A 1 1.23 -13.96 7.33
CA MET A 1 0.92 -12.53 7.54
C MET A 1 -0.36 -12.45 8.35
N LYS A 2 -0.43 -11.65 9.42
CA LYS A 2 -1.65 -11.49 10.21
C LYS A 2 -2.79 -10.96 9.30
N PRO A 3 -4.02 -11.47 9.41
CA PRO A 3 -5.14 -11.04 8.57
C PRO A 3 -5.40 -9.53 8.66
N GLU A 4 -5.18 -8.94 9.83
CA GLU A 4 -5.24 -7.48 10.09
C GLU A 4 -4.31 -6.68 9.17
N LEU A 5 -3.10 -7.17 8.90
CA LEU A 5 -2.13 -6.50 8.05
C LEU A 5 -2.61 -6.47 6.59
N ILE A 6 -3.25 -7.55 6.14
CA ILE A 6 -3.80 -7.66 4.77
C ILE A 6 -4.93 -6.65 4.59
N GLU A 7 -5.76 -6.46 5.60
CA GLU A 7 -6.88 -5.53 5.57
C GLU A 7 -6.40 -4.06 5.56
N ILE A 8 -5.37 -3.74 6.35
CA ILE A 8 -4.72 -2.42 6.34
C ILE A 8 -4.08 -2.12 4.97
N LEU A 9 -3.37 -3.10 4.39
CA LEU A 9 -2.78 -2.97 3.05
C LEU A 9 -3.85 -2.73 1.99
N ARG A 10 -4.97 -3.45 2.05
CA ARG A 10 -6.10 -3.31 1.13
C ARG A 10 -6.74 -1.91 1.23
N MET A 11 -7.01 -1.45 2.44
CA MET A 11 -7.56 -0.10 2.69
C MET A 11 -6.63 1.00 2.18
N ARG A 12 -5.32 0.90 2.45
CA ARG A 12 -4.34 1.86 1.95
C ARG A 12 -4.22 1.85 0.44
N TRP A 13 -4.23 0.67 -0.19
CA TRP A 13 -4.18 0.55 -1.64
C TRP A 13 -5.39 1.16 -2.33
N GLN A 14 -6.59 0.98 -1.77
CA GLN A 14 -7.80 1.63 -2.27
C GLN A 14 -7.70 3.16 -2.16
N ARG A 15 -7.21 3.70 -1.04
CA ARG A 15 -7.00 5.15 -0.86
C ARG A 15 -5.98 5.73 -1.84
N LEU A 16 -4.86 5.04 -2.08
CA LEU A 16 -3.86 5.45 -3.07
C LEU A 16 -4.45 5.52 -4.48
N ARG A 17 -5.39 4.62 -4.80
CA ARG A 17 -6.07 4.58 -6.11
C ARG A 17 -7.12 5.66 -6.33
N ILE A 18 -7.55 6.40 -5.30
CA ILE A 18 -8.52 7.50 -5.44
C ILE A 18 -7.95 8.63 -6.31
N TYR A 19 -6.64 8.85 -6.26
CA TYR A 19 -5.95 9.93 -7.00
C TYR A 19 -5.21 9.44 -8.24
N ARG A 20 -5.65 8.33 -8.86
CA ARG A 20 -4.95 7.69 -9.98
C ARG A 20 -4.62 8.69 -11.11
N ARG A 21 -3.36 9.08 -11.17
CA ARG A 21 -2.74 9.69 -12.34
C ARG A 21 -1.95 8.60 -13.10
N PRO A 22 -1.92 8.62 -14.43
CA PRO A 22 -1.02 7.75 -15.20
C PRO A 22 0.41 7.94 -14.68
N GLY A 23 1.08 6.85 -14.31
CA GLY A 23 2.44 6.86 -13.73
C GLY A 23 2.52 6.84 -12.20
N SER A 24 1.42 7.01 -11.46
CA SER A 24 1.45 6.94 -9.98
C SER A 24 1.65 5.52 -9.44
N VAL A 25 1.39 4.49 -10.26
CA VAL A 25 1.41 3.06 -9.87
C VAL A 25 2.76 2.65 -9.25
N LEU A 26 3.88 3.14 -9.79
CA LEU A 26 5.21 2.84 -9.26
C LEU A 26 5.45 3.50 -7.90
N VAL A 27 4.89 4.70 -7.70
CA VAL A 27 4.94 5.42 -6.42
C VAL A 27 4.07 4.71 -5.38
N ASP A 28 2.84 4.35 -5.76
CA ASP A 28 1.90 3.60 -4.92
C ASP A 28 2.51 2.26 -4.47
N TYR A 29 3.22 1.59 -5.37
CA TYR A 29 3.95 0.36 -5.08
C TYR A 29 5.13 0.58 -4.12
N ARG A 30 5.93 1.64 -4.32
CA ARG A 30 7.03 2.00 -3.39
C ARG A 30 6.51 2.30 -1.98
N ILE A 31 5.38 2.99 -1.86
CA ILE A 31 4.75 3.32 -0.58
C ILE A 31 4.30 2.03 0.13
N LEU A 32 3.61 1.12 -0.57
CA LEU A 32 3.23 -0.17 -0.01
C LEU A 32 4.45 -1.01 0.42
N ARG A 33 5.50 -1.05 -0.42
CA ARG A 33 6.72 -1.81 -0.13
C ARG A 33 7.44 -1.27 1.11
N ASN A 34 7.53 0.06 1.25
CA ASN A 34 8.09 0.69 2.45
C ASN A 34 7.24 0.42 3.69
N PHE A 35 5.91 0.47 3.55
CA PHE A 35 5.00 0.16 4.66
C PHE A 35 5.18 -1.29 5.15
N VAL A 36 5.23 -2.27 4.24
CA VAL A 36 5.51 -3.66 4.60
C VAL A 36 6.88 -3.77 5.27
N ARG A 37 7.91 -3.09 4.76
CA ARG A 37 9.25 -3.09 5.37
C ARG A 37 9.30 -2.49 6.78
N ILE A 38 8.48 -1.47 7.08
CA ILE A 38 8.40 -0.84 8.40
C ILE A 38 7.57 -1.68 9.38
N TYR A 39 6.51 -2.34 8.89
CA TYR A 39 5.58 -3.12 9.72
C TYR A 39 5.96 -4.61 9.87
N GLN A 40 6.93 -5.10 9.07
CA GLN A 40 7.59 -6.37 9.35
C GLN A 40 8.60 -6.15 10.48
N PHE A 41 8.18 -6.50 11.70
CA PHE A 41 9.07 -6.94 12.77
C PHE A 41 9.93 -8.11 12.31
#